data_AF-A0A9X2UC91-F1
#
_entry.id   AF-A0A9X2UC91-F1
#
_cell.length_a   1.000
_cell.length_b   1.000
_cell.length_c   1.000
_cell.angle_alpha   90.00
_cell.angle_beta   90.00
_cell.angle_gamma   90.00
#
_symmetry.space_group_name_H-M   'P 1'
#
loop_
_entity.id
_entity.type
_entity.pdbx_description
1 polymer ?
#
loop_
_entity_poly.entity_id
_entity_poly.type
_entity_poly.pdbx_seq_one_letter_code
_entity_poly.pdbx_strand_id
1 'polypeptide(L)' 'MTAHDKADQRWLGNEWMPKVIEAEIEHSVTVHEANPFAEAEMKALLSRLDGHDVSSIMTSDMEKARAWIADK' A
#
# COMPACT_ATOMS: atom_id res chain seq x y z
N MET A 1 0.72 -15.63 12.35
CA MET A 1 0.03 -15.76 11.05
C MET A 1 -0.10 -14.36 10.54
N THR A 2 0.83 -13.91 9.70
CA THR A 2 0.73 -12.59 9.08
C THR A 2 -0.18 -12.71 7.87
N ALA A 3 -1.04 -11.74 7.63
CA ALA A 3 -1.92 -11.75 6.45
C ALA A 3 -1.13 -11.69 5.13
N HIS A 4 0.14 -11.29 5.19
CA HIS A 4 1.04 -11.19 4.05
C HIS A 4 2.25 -12.11 4.26
N ASP A 5 2.31 -13.17 3.47
CA ASP A 5 3.43 -14.10 3.48
C ASP A 5 4.57 -13.61 2.56
N LYS A 6 5.61 -14.44 2.38
CA LYS A 6 6.74 -14.08 1.52
C LYS A 6 6.34 -13.95 0.04
N ALA A 7 5.29 -14.63 -0.39
CA ALA A 7 4.79 -14.55 -1.76
C ALA A 7 4.13 -13.20 -2.01
N ASP A 8 3.33 -12.69 -1.07
CA ASP A 8 2.71 -11.36 -1.19
C ASP A 8 3.76 -10.25 -1.27
N GLN A 9 4.80 -10.33 -0.44
CA GLN A 9 5.95 -9.41 -0.49
C GLN A 9 6.65 -9.46 -1.84
N ARG A 10 6.86 -10.66 -2.37
CA ARG A 10 7.51 -10.84 -3.67
C ARG A 10 6.66 -10.30 -4.80
N TRP A 11 5.35 -10.51 -4.75
CA TRP A 11 4.41 -9.98 -5.73
C TRP A 11 4.40 -8.45 -5.71
N LEU A 12 4.38 -7.83 -4.53
CA LEU A 12 4.45 -6.38 -4.41
C LEU A 12 5.73 -5.79 -5.04
N GLY A 13 6.89 -6.35 -4.72
CA GLY A 13 8.16 -5.86 -5.26
C GLY A 13 8.38 -6.16 -6.74
N ASN A 14 7.99 -7.37 -7.20
CA ASN A 14 8.34 -7.83 -8.54
C ASN A 14 7.24 -7.60 -9.60
N GLU A 15 5.99 -7.41 -9.19
CA GLU A 15 4.87 -7.21 -10.11
C GLU A 15 4.15 -5.90 -9.90
N TRP A 16 3.80 -5.55 -8.66
CA TRP A 16 3.02 -4.34 -8.38
C TRP A 16 3.86 -3.08 -8.59
N MET A 17 5.01 -2.96 -7.91
CA MET A 17 5.85 -1.77 -8.00
C MET A 17 6.30 -1.44 -9.43
N PRO A 18 6.73 -2.41 -10.27
CA PRO A 18 7.05 -2.12 -11.66
C PRO A 18 5.88 -1.53 -12.45
N LYS A 19 4.65 -2.02 -12.21
CA LYS A 19 3.45 -1.48 -12.88
C LYS A 19 3.10 -0.08 -12.40
N VAL A 20 3.30 0.20 -11.11
CA VAL A 20 3.11 1.54 -10.53
C VAL A 20 4.08 2.54 -11.16
N ILE A 21 5.35 2.14 -11.33
CA ILE A 21 6.37 2.97 -11.98
C ILE A 21 6.08 3.16 -13.47
N GLU A 22 5.75 2.08 -14.19
CA GLU A 22 5.44 2.14 -15.64
C GLU A 22 4.20 3.00 -15.93
N ALA A 23 3.21 2.97 -15.05
CA ALA A 23 2.02 3.80 -15.16
C ALA A 23 2.21 5.23 -14.63
N GLU A 24 3.43 5.62 -14.22
CA GLU A 24 3.77 6.93 -13.67
C GLU A 24 2.83 7.36 -12.53
N ILE A 25 2.44 6.40 -11.68
CA ILE A 25 1.55 6.68 -10.55
C ILE A 25 2.30 7.46 -9.48
N GLU A 26 1.88 8.71 -9.24
CA GLU A 26 2.47 9.58 -8.22
C GLU A 26 1.86 9.36 -6.82
N HIS A 27 0.61 8.88 -6.78
CA HIS A 27 -0.19 8.75 -5.56
C HIS A 27 -0.82 7.38 -5.44
N SER A 28 -0.72 6.78 -4.26
CA SER A 28 -1.39 5.51 -3.95
C SER A 28 -2.06 5.54 -2.59
N VAL A 29 -3.10 4.73 -2.41
CA VAL A 29 -3.72 4.51 -1.09
C VAL A 29 -3.84 3.03 -0.84
N THR A 30 -3.37 2.61 0.33
CA THR A 30 -3.55 1.25 0.80
C THR A 30 -4.72 1.20 1.78
N VAL A 31 -5.71 0.37 1.47
CA VAL A 31 -6.84 0.13 2.37
C VAL A 31 -6.66 -1.20 3.08
N HIS A 32 -6.64 -1.18 4.41
CA HIS A 32 -6.50 -2.36 5.24
C HIS A 32 -7.79 -2.68 6.00
N GLU A 33 -7.88 -3.87 6.57
CA GLU A 33 -8.99 -4.22 7.46
C GLU A 33 -8.99 -3.31 8.71
N ALA A 34 -10.18 -2.95 9.19
CA ALA A 34 -10.38 -2.09 10.36
C ALA A 34 -10.06 -2.84 11.68
N ASN A 35 -8.81 -3.26 11.86
CA ASN A 35 -8.31 -3.77 13.12
C ASN A 35 -6.85 -3.32 13.38
N PRO A 36 -6.44 -3.22 14.66
CA PRO A 36 -5.12 -2.69 15.02
C PRO A 36 -3.93 -3.54 14.53
N PHE A 37 -4.14 -4.84 14.30
CA PHE A 37 -3.11 -5.75 13.83
C PHE A 37 -2.83 -5.55 12.34
N ALA A 38 -3.88 -5.38 11.54
CA ALA A 38 -3.80 -5.14 10.11
C ALA A 38 -3.05 -3.84 9.77
N GLU A 39 -3.30 -2.77 10.54
CA GLU A 39 -2.56 -1.50 10.38
C GLU A 39 -1.06 -1.69 10.63
N ALA A 40 -0.70 -2.32 11.76
CA ALA A 40 0.69 -2.55 12.13
C ALA A 40 1.42 -3.48 11.14
N GLU A 41 0.74 -4.55 10.68
CA GLU A 41 1.29 -5.47 9.69
C GLU A 41 1.50 -4.79 8.34
N MET A 42 0.52 -4.00 7.87
CA MET A 42 0.61 -3.30 6.59
C MET A 42 1.68 -2.21 6.61
N LYS A 43 1.82 -1.49 7.73
CA LYS A 43 2.93 -0.55 7.91
C LYS A 43 4.28 -1.25 7.80
N ALA A 44 4.44 -2.39 8.46
CA ALA A 44 5.68 -3.18 8.39
C ALA A 44 5.96 -3.72 6.98
N LEU A 45 4.92 -4.03 6.19
CA LEU A 45 5.03 -4.43 4.80
C LEU A 45 5.50 -3.27 3.91
N LEU A 46 4.83 -2.12 3.99
CA LEU A 46 5.14 -0.93 3.19
C LEU A 46 6.52 -0.36 3.51
N SER A 47 6.93 -0.35 4.79
CA SER A 47 8.29 0.09 5.17
C SER A 47 9.41 -0.77 4.56
N ARG A 48 9.13 -2.00 4.10
CA ARG A 48 10.10 -2.84 3.39
C ARG A 48 10.16 -2.56 1.90
N LEU A 49 9.13 -1.91 1.37
CA LEU A 49 9.02 -1.44 -0.02
C LEU A 49 9.40 0.05 -0.14
N ASP A 50 9.72 0.68 0.98
CA ASP A 50 10.08 2.09 1.09
C ASP A 50 11.39 2.36 0.32
N GLY A 51 11.35 3.32 -0.61
CA GLY A 51 12.42 3.54 -1.59
C GLY A 51 11.96 4.04 -2.96
N HIS A 52 10.66 4.30 -3.14
CA HIS A 52 10.07 4.80 -4.38
C HIS A 52 9.32 6.12 -4.13
N ASP A 53 9.36 7.05 -5.08
CA ASP A 53 8.78 8.40 -4.99
C ASP A 53 7.24 8.44 -5.07
N VAL A 54 6.56 7.38 -4.64
CA VAL A 54 5.09 7.31 -4.64
C VAL A 54 4.58 7.80 -3.29
N SER A 55 3.89 8.93 -3.27
CA SER A 55 3.24 9.43 -2.05
C SER A 55 2.07 8.53 -1.70
N SER A 56 2.17 7.79 -0.59
CA SER A 56 1.16 6.83 -0.16
C SER A 56 0.58 7.16 1.21
N ILE A 57 -0.72 6.94 1.39
CA ILE A 57 -1.36 6.91 2.71
C ILE A 57 -1.99 5.54 2.96
N MET A 58 -2.29 5.28 4.24
CA MET A 58 -2.95 4.08 4.68
C MET A 58 -4.20 4.42 5.50
N THR A 59 -5.27 3.67 5.28
CA THR A 59 -6.53 3.85 6.01
C THR A 59 -7.35 2.57 6.02
N SER A 60 -8.23 2.39 6.99
CA SER A 60 -9.24 1.32 6.98
C SER A 60 -10.58 1.78 6.41
N ASP A 61 -10.66 3.01 5.89
CA ASP A 61 -11.90 3.63 5.42
C ASP A 61 -11.81 3.88 3.91
N MET A 62 -12.66 3.16 3.16
CA MET A 62 -12.74 3.27 1.70
C MET A 62 -13.22 4.64 1.23
N GLU A 63 -14.11 5.31 1.96
CA GLU A 63 -14.59 6.64 1.60
C GLU A 63 -13.47 7.66 1.76
N LYS A 64 -12.73 7.58 2.88
CA LYS A 64 -11.54 8.42 3.11
C LYS A 64 -10.48 8.19 2.05
N ALA A 65 -10.23 6.93 1.68
CA ALA A 65 -9.28 6.59 0.62
C ALA A 65 -9.65 7.25 -0.72
N ARG A 66 -10.93 7.13 -1.12
CA ARG A 66 -11.44 7.74 -2.36
C ARG A 66 -11.36 9.27 -2.32
N ALA A 67 -11.75 9.87 -1.20
CA ALA A 67 -11.69 11.32 -1.03
C ALA A 67 -10.25 11.85 -1.12
N TRP A 68 -9.28 11.14 -0.54
CA TRP A 68 -7.87 11.54 -0.60
C TRP A 68 -7.30 11.43 -2.02
N ILE A 69 -7.60 10.34 -2.73
CA ILE A 69 -7.15 10.20 -4.14
C ILE A 69 -7.77 11.30 -5.01
N ALA A 70 -9.05 11.63 -4.82
CA ALA A 70 -9.73 12.66 -5.60
C ALA A 70 -9.23 14.10 -5.31
N ASP A 71 -8.52 14.30 -4.19
CA ASP A 71 -7.91 15.57 -3.80
C ASP A 71 -6.48 15.75 -4.36
N LYS A 72 -5.92 14.73 -5.02
CA LYS A 72 -4.64 14.78 -5.71
C LYS A 72 -4.84 14.89 -7.21
#